data_AF-A0AAU7KPD0-F1
#
_entry.id   AF-A0AAU7KPD0-F1
#
_cell.length_a   1.000
_cell.length_b   1.000
_cell.length_c   1.000
_cell.angle_alpha   90.00
_cell.angle_beta   90.00
_cell.angle_gamma   90.00
#
_symmetry.space_group_name_H-M   'P 1'
#
loop_
_entity.id
_entity.type
_entity.pdbx_description
1 polymer ?
#
loop_
_entity_poly.entity_id
_entity_poly.type
_entity_poly.pdbx_seq_one_letter_code
_entity_poly.pdbx_strand_id
1 'polypeptide(L)'
;MDRLSIRRFSSRAEAERHYLALVDNEAEAARYVSPAQEAVYQLKLTEAVQGSGPMVEAEANATNVDATTVCQRIKRARTRWEKRAGTIEEARITAKADIRRSDTPADMHRALTRFRNAL
;
A
#
# COMPACT_ATOMS: atom_id res chain seq x y z
N MET A 1 -14.14 30.81 -18.69
CA MET A 1 -12.89 30.10 -18.36
C MET A 1 -12.57 30.47 -16.91
N ASP A 2 -13.23 29.80 -15.96
CA ASP A 2 -13.15 30.19 -14.55
C ASP A 2 -11.83 29.71 -13.94
N ARG A 3 -10.97 30.67 -13.61
CA ARG A 3 -9.84 30.45 -12.72
C ARG A 3 -10.38 30.18 -11.33
N LEU A 4 -10.48 28.90 -10.96
CA LEU A 4 -10.63 28.45 -9.57
C LEU A 4 -9.36 28.80 -8.78
N SER A 5 -9.16 30.06 -8.44
CA SER A 5 -8.09 30.50 -7.56
C SER A 5 -8.64 31.41 -6.46
N ILE A 6 -9.43 30.84 -5.55
CA ILE A 6 -9.76 31.48 -4.27
C ILE A 6 -9.50 30.45 -3.16
N ARG A 7 -8.25 30.45 -2.69
CA ARG A 7 -7.74 29.89 -1.41
C ARG A 7 -8.51 28.70 -0.82
N ARG A 8 -8.22 27.48 -1.28
CA ARG A 8 -8.72 26.23 -0.66
C ARG A 8 -8.31 26.05 0.81
N PHE A 9 -7.27 26.77 1.26
CA PHE A 9 -6.76 26.70 2.63
C PHE A 9 -6.59 28.10 3.22
N SER A 10 -6.96 28.27 4.49
CA SER A 10 -6.82 29.50 5.25
C SER A 10 -5.38 29.75 5.73
N SER A 11 -4.53 28.72 5.75
CA SER A 11 -3.12 28.80 6.16
C SER A 11 -2.27 27.68 5.55
N ARG A 12 -0.94 27.86 5.55
CA ARG A 12 0.02 26.77 5.22
C ARG A 12 -0.19 25.56 6.13
N ALA A 13 -0.40 25.78 7.43
CA ALA A 13 -0.58 24.70 8.41
C ALA A 13 -1.83 23.86 8.12
N GLU A 14 -2.92 24.49 7.67
CA GLU A 14 -4.12 23.77 7.24
C GLU A 14 -3.86 22.95 5.97
N ALA A 15 -3.20 23.56 4.97
CA ALA A 15 -2.81 22.86 3.74
C ALA A 15 -1.92 21.64 4.05
N GLU A 16 -0.92 21.82 4.91
CA GLU A 16 -0.01 20.76 5.34
C GLU A 16 -0.78 19.60 5.99
N ARG A 17 -1.64 19.88 6.99
CA ARG A 17 -2.46 18.84 7.63
C ARG A 17 -3.31 18.09 6.61
N HIS A 18 -3.93 18.80 5.68
CA HIS A 18 -4.75 18.20 4.64
C HIS A 18 -3.93 17.26 3.74
N TYR A 19 -2.80 17.72 3.21
CA TYR A 19 -1.99 16.91 2.30
C TYR A 19 -1.30 15.74 3.01
N LEU A 20 -0.87 15.91 4.25
CA LEU A 20 -0.34 14.79 5.05
C LEU A 20 -1.42 13.71 5.28
N ALA A 21 -2.65 14.10 5.58
CA ALA A 21 -3.76 13.16 5.73
C ALA A 21 -4.09 12.43 4.43
N LEU A 22 -4.04 13.13 3.27
CA LEU A 22 -4.23 12.48 1.97
C LEU A 22 -3.15 11.43 1.69
N VAL A 23 -1.89 11.74 1.98
CA VAL A 23 -0.79 10.77 1.82
C VAL A 23 -0.98 9.55 2.73
N ASP A 24 -1.36 9.75 4.00
CA ASP A 24 -1.61 8.64 4.92
C ASP A 24 -2.79 7.76 4.46
N ASN A 25 -3.91 8.37 4.03
CA ASN A 25 -5.08 7.64 3.53
C ASN A 25 -4.80 6.86 2.24
N GLU A 26 -4.06 7.46 1.30
CA GLU A 26 -3.74 6.79 0.03
C GLU A 26 -2.71 5.67 0.23
N ALA A 27 -1.75 5.83 1.13
CA ALA A 27 -0.84 4.76 1.52
C ALA A 27 -1.59 3.59 2.19
N GLU A 28 -2.53 3.89 3.09
CA GLU A 28 -3.40 2.89 3.71
C GLU A 28 -4.24 2.15 2.67
N ALA A 29 -4.90 2.86 1.76
CA ALA A 29 -5.67 2.25 0.69
C ALA A 29 -4.80 1.37 -0.22
N ALA A 30 -3.60 1.81 -0.57
CA ALA A 30 -2.69 1.06 -1.44
C ALA A 30 -2.17 -0.25 -0.83
N ARG A 31 -2.02 -0.31 0.51
CA ARG A 31 -1.58 -1.50 1.25
C ARG A 31 -2.73 -2.29 1.89
N TYR A 32 -3.98 -1.86 1.66
CA TYR A 32 -5.13 -2.43 2.34
C TYR A 32 -5.29 -3.92 2.01
N VAL A 33 -5.39 -4.72 3.07
CA VAL A 33 -5.85 -6.10 3.02
C VAL A 33 -6.96 -6.20 4.05
N SER A 34 -8.12 -6.72 3.65
CA SER A 34 -9.23 -6.85 4.61
C SER A 34 -8.81 -7.76 5.77
N PRO A 35 -9.18 -7.46 7.02
CA PRO A 35 -8.75 -8.25 8.18
C PRO A 35 -9.12 -9.73 8.07
N ALA A 36 -10.30 -10.04 7.51
CA ALA A 36 -10.74 -11.41 7.28
C ALA A 36 -9.82 -12.14 6.28
N GLN A 37 -9.41 -11.44 5.21
CA GLN A 37 -8.51 -12.00 4.21
C GLN A 37 -7.07 -12.16 4.74
N GLU A 38 -6.61 -11.22 5.56
CA GLU A 38 -5.28 -11.30 6.19
C GLU A 38 -5.16 -12.56 7.05
N ALA A 39 -6.18 -12.89 7.84
CA ALA A 39 -6.20 -14.12 8.65
C ALA A 39 -6.03 -15.39 7.77
N VAL A 40 -6.74 -15.45 6.64
CA VAL A 40 -6.64 -16.57 5.69
C VAL A 40 -5.24 -16.61 5.03
N TYR A 41 -4.66 -15.46 4.69
CA TYR A 41 -3.32 -15.39 4.12
C TYR A 41 -2.24 -15.83 5.11
N GLN A 42 -2.35 -15.44 6.38
CA GLN A 42 -1.43 -15.86 7.43
C GLN A 42 -1.50 -17.37 7.68
N LEU A 43 -2.71 -17.95 7.69
CA LEU A 43 -2.90 -19.40 7.78
C LEU A 43 -2.23 -20.12 6.59
N LYS A 44 -2.53 -19.71 5.35
CA LYS A 44 -1.94 -20.28 4.13
C LYS A 44 -0.41 -20.15 4.11
N LEU A 45 0.13 -19.02 4.57
CA LEU A 45 1.57 -18.82 4.67
C LEU A 45 2.20 -19.77 5.69
N THR A 46 1.56 -19.97 6.84
CA THR A 46 2.02 -20.89 7.89
C THR A 46 2.09 -22.33 7.36
N GLU A 47 1.03 -22.81 6.72
CA GLU A 47 1.01 -24.13 6.07
C GLU A 47 2.08 -24.23 4.97
N ALA A 48 2.23 -23.18 4.14
CA ALA A 48 3.24 -23.17 3.09
C ALA A 48 4.67 -23.24 3.64
N VAL A 49 4.94 -22.62 4.79
CA VAL A 49 6.23 -22.71 5.49
C VAL A 49 6.48 -24.13 6.01
N GLN A 50 5.45 -24.80 6.54
CA GLN A 50 5.50 -26.20 6.98
C GLN A 50 5.61 -27.20 5.81
N GLY A 51 5.29 -26.76 4.59
CA GLY A 51 5.42 -27.54 3.36
C GLY A 51 4.11 -28.18 2.88
N SER A 52 3.09 -28.22 3.72
CA SER A 52 1.72 -28.63 3.38
C SER A 52 0.74 -28.18 4.47
N GLY A 53 -0.56 -28.32 4.20
CA GLY A 53 -1.64 -28.10 5.15
C GLY A 53 -2.99 -28.07 4.45
N PRO A 54 -4.11 -28.07 5.20
CA PRO A 54 -5.45 -28.21 4.61
C PRO A 54 -5.78 -27.17 3.53
N MET A 55 -5.40 -25.90 3.71
CA MET A 55 -5.67 -24.84 2.74
C MET A 55 -4.75 -24.92 1.53
N VAL A 56 -3.48 -25.30 1.72
CA VAL A 56 -2.52 -25.56 0.63
C VAL A 56 -2.97 -26.76 -0.20
N GLU A 57 -3.36 -27.85 0.44
CA GLU A 57 -3.85 -29.07 -0.23
C GLU A 57 -5.17 -28.81 -0.95
N ALA A 58 -6.09 -28.06 -0.35
CA ALA A 58 -7.33 -27.66 -1.01
C ALA A 58 -7.04 -26.84 -2.29
N GLU A 59 -6.09 -25.90 -2.25
CA GLU A 59 -5.68 -25.14 -3.43
C GLU A 59 -4.95 -26.00 -4.47
N ALA A 60 -4.08 -26.92 -4.04
CA ALA A 60 -3.38 -27.87 -4.90
C ALA A 60 -4.37 -28.74 -5.68
N ASN A 61 -5.35 -29.33 -4.97
CA ASN A 61 -6.41 -30.14 -5.56
C ASN A 61 -7.30 -29.31 -6.51
N ALA A 62 -7.71 -28.11 -6.10
CA ALA A 62 -8.55 -27.25 -6.91
C ALA A 62 -7.86 -26.74 -8.19
N THR A 63 -6.53 -26.62 -8.17
CA THR A 63 -5.74 -26.11 -9.30
C THR A 63 -4.98 -27.19 -10.07
N ASN A 64 -5.15 -28.46 -9.70
CA ASN A 64 -4.48 -29.63 -10.29
C ASN A 64 -2.94 -29.46 -10.39
N VAL A 65 -2.33 -28.98 -9.30
CA VAL A 65 -0.87 -28.91 -9.13
C VAL A 65 -0.48 -29.55 -7.82
N ASP A 66 0.80 -29.84 -7.63
CA ASP A 66 1.29 -30.39 -6.37
C ASP A 66 1.36 -29.31 -5.26
N ALA A 67 1.29 -29.75 -4.01
CA ALA A 67 1.35 -28.87 -2.84
C ALA A 67 2.66 -28.06 -2.77
N THR A 68 3.78 -28.59 -3.24
CA THR A 68 5.07 -27.87 -3.25
C THR A 68 5.00 -26.65 -4.17
N THR A 69 4.39 -26.80 -5.35
CA THR A 69 4.14 -25.70 -6.28
C THR A 69 3.26 -24.61 -5.63
N VAL A 70 2.20 -24.99 -4.90
CA VAL A 70 1.35 -24.04 -4.17
C VAL A 70 2.13 -23.32 -3.07
N CYS A 71 2.88 -24.06 -2.25
CA CYS A 71 3.74 -23.49 -1.20
C CYS A 71 4.70 -22.43 -1.75
N GLN A 72 5.35 -22.72 -2.89
CA GLN A 72 6.26 -21.77 -3.55
C GLN A 72 5.51 -20.53 -4.07
N ARG A 73 4.31 -20.70 -4.63
CA ARG A 73 3.49 -19.56 -5.10
C ARG A 73 3.10 -18.65 -3.95
N ILE A 74 2.65 -19.22 -2.83
CA ILE A 74 2.28 -18.47 -1.61
C ILE A 74 3.48 -17.69 -1.08
N LYS A 75 4.63 -18.34 -0.91
CA LYS A 75 5.87 -17.69 -0.43
C LYS A 75 6.29 -16.53 -1.35
N ARG A 76 6.29 -16.75 -2.67
CA ARG A 76 6.61 -15.70 -3.65
C ARG A 76 5.59 -14.55 -3.62
N ALA A 77 4.31 -14.85 -3.47
CA ALA A 77 3.27 -13.83 -3.34
C ALA A 77 3.49 -12.96 -2.09
N ARG A 78 3.84 -13.60 -0.96
CA ARG A 78 4.20 -12.89 0.27
C ARG A 78 5.39 -11.96 0.07
N THR A 79 6.49 -12.45 -0.49
CA THR A 79 7.68 -11.62 -0.76
C THR A 79 7.36 -10.44 -1.68
N ARG A 80 6.54 -10.63 -2.72
CA ARG A 80 6.11 -9.54 -3.60
C ARG A 80 5.28 -8.50 -2.85
N TRP A 81 4.36 -8.94 -2.00
CA TRP A 81 3.54 -8.05 -1.18
C TRP A 81 4.41 -7.25 -0.20
N GLU A 82 5.35 -7.90 0.51
CA GLU A 82 6.26 -7.22 1.44
C GLU A 82 7.12 -6.18 0.74
N LYS A 83 7.66 -6.52 -0.44
CA LYS A 83 8.41 -5.56 -1.27
C LYS A 83 7.55 -4.36 -1.65
N ARG A 84 6.31 -4.59 -2.11
CA ARG A 84 5.38 -3.51 -2.46
C ARG A 84 5.04 -2.64 -1.26
N ALA A 85 4.75 -3.23 -0.11
CA ALA A 85 4.47 -2.50 1.13
C ALA A 85 5.66 -1.63 1.55
N GLY A 86 6.89 -2.13 1.41
CA GLY A 86 8.11 -1.35 1.62
C GLY A 86 8.22 -0.15 0.68
N THR A 87 8.02 -0.35 -0.63
CA THR A 87 8.03 0.74 -1.62
C THR A 87 6.97 1.81 -1.32
N ILE A 88 5.76 1.40 -0.91
CA ILE A 88 4.69 2.35 -0.52
C ILE A 88 5.13 3.18 0.70
N GLU A 89 5.74 2.55 1.71
CA GLU A 89 6.18 3.26 2.91
C GLU A 89 7.35 4.22 2.62
N GLU A 90 8.31 3.83 1.79
CA GLU A 90 9.38 4.71 1.32
C GLU A 90 8.83 5.94 0.58
N ALA A 91 7.88 5.73 -0.34
CA ALA A 91 7.20 6.79 -1.06
C ALA A 91 6.42 7.71 -0.11
N ARG A 92 5.74 7.14 0.88
CA ARG A 92 4.98 7.88 1.90
C ARG A 92 5.90 8.76 2.75
N ILE A 93 7.02 8.21 3.25
CA ILE A 93 8.01 8.96 4.04
C ILE A 93 8.55 10.14 3.24
N THR A 94 8.91 9.88 1.97
CA THR A 94 9.44 10.90 1.05
C THR A 94 8.43 12.01 0.82
N ALA A 95 7.19 11.66 0.49
CA ALA A 95 6.12 12.63 0.23
C ALA A 95 5.80 13.50 1.46
N LYS A 96 5.77 12.91 2.66
CA LYS A 96 5.56 13.67 3.91
C LYS A 96 6.73 14.61 4.21
N ALA A 97 7.96 14.22 3.90
CA ALA A 97 9.12 15.11 4.03
C ALA A 97 9.03 16.29 3.06
N ASP A 98 8.68 16.04 1.80
CA ASP A 98 8.51 17.08 0.78
C ASP A 98 7.38 18.05 1.13
N ILE A 99 6.23 17.56 1.61
CA ILE A 99 5.10 18.38 2.04
C ILE A 99 5.52 19.33 3.16
N ARG A 100 6.23 18.84 4.18
CA ARG A 100 6.71 19.66 5.30
C ARG A 100 7.69 20.75 4.87
N ARG A 101 8.53 20.46 3.87
CA ARG A 101 9.49 21.42 3.30
C ARG A 101 8.85 22.41 2.32
N SER A 102 7.63 22.15 1.85
CA SER A 102 6.98 22.96 0.81
C SER A 102 6.44 24.27 1.37
N ASP A 103 6.75 25.38 0.69
CA ASP A 103 6.29 26.71 1.11
C ASP A 103 4.88 27.06 0.64
N THR A 104 4.40 26.38 -0.41
CA THR A 104 3.10 26.66 -1.00
C THR A 104 2.21 25.42 -1.08
N PRO A 105 0.87 25.59 -1.06
CA PRO A 105 -0.07 24.48 -1.30
C PRO A 105 0.10 23.82 -2.68
N ALA A 106 0.63 24.54 -3.67
CA ALA A 106 0.90 24.00 -5.00
C ALA A 106 2.07 23.01 -4.97
N ASP A 107 3.10 23.28 -4.18
CA ASP A 107 4.24 22.37 -4.02
C ASP A 107 3.86 21.13 -3.20
N MET A 108 3.04 21.30 -2.17
CA MET A 108 2.44 20.17 -1.43
C MET A 108 1.58 19.29 -2.35
N HIS A 109 0.80 19.90 -3.25
CA HIS A 109 0.03 19.15 -4.25
C HIS A 109 0.95 18.38 -5.22
N ARG A 110 2.06 19.00 -5.67
CA ARG A 110 3.05 18.31 -6.51
C ARG A 110 3.69 17.13 -5.79
N ALA A 111 4.00 17.26 -4.50
CA ALA A 111 4.49 16.15 -3.67
C ALA A 111 3.47 14.99 -3.60
N LEU A 112 2.18 15.30 -3.37
CA LEU A 112 1.11 14.31 -3.41
C LEU A 112 0.98 13.63 -4.78
N THR A 113 1.07 14.38 -5.88
CA THR A 113 1.00 13.80 -7.24
C THR A 113 2.18 12.88 -7.52
N ARG A 114 3.39 13.22 -7.07
CA ARG A 114 4.56 12.31 -7.17
C ARG A 114 4.35 11.03 -6.36
N PHE A 115 3.79 11.15 -5.16
CA PHE A 115 3.43 9.98 -4.34
C PHE A 115 2.45 9.07 -5.07
N ARG A 116 1.36 9.60 -5.62
CA ARG A 116 0.36 8.85 -6.39
C ARG A 116 0.96 8.09 -7.57
N ASN A 117 1.93 8.69 -8.27
CA ASN A 117 2.60 8.07 -9.39
C ASN A 117 3.59 6.96 -8.97
N ALA A 118 3.93 6.87 -7.69
CA ALA A 118 4.84 5.87 -7.14
C ALA A 118 4.13 4.67 -6.48
N LEU A 119 2.79 4.69 -6.38
CA LEU A 119 1.94 3.61 -5.86
C LEU A 119 1.68 2.50 -6.89
#